data_AF-A0A1L9VVK9-F1
#
_entry.id   AF-A0A1L9VVK9-F1
#
_cell.length_a   1.000
_cell.length_b   1.000
_cell.length_c   1.000
_cell.angle_alpha   90.00
_cell.angle_beta   90.00
_cell.angle_gamma   90.00
#
_symmetry.space_group_name_H-M   'P 1'
#
loop_
_entity.id
_entity.type
_entity.pdbx_description
1 polymer ?
#
loop_
_entity_poly.entity_id
_entity_poly.type
_entity_poly.pdbx_seq_one_letter_code
_entity_poly.pdbx_strand_id
1 'polypeptide(L)'
;MLELSGIPILTDFGQMRPLEPGNRDWWMPGLYRASEVLLNLPWGFPVDIWSIGVMTLELLEDKNLFGPIDQTNNQYVLLLAMAQYIGYLGLPPLEMIKQSPLSMYFDGQGNRVSNSPIPQTSFEDFVIPIPPGEEKDMFPRLELRRMK
;
A
#
# COMPACT_ATOMS: atom_id res chain seq x y z
N MET A 1 -26.98 16.79 -21.18
CA MET A 1 -26.83 16.14 -19.87
C MET A 1 -26.30 14.74 -20.17
N LEU A 2 -25.07 14.42 -19.74
CA LEU A 2 -24.50 13.08 -19.97
C LEU A 2 -25.22 12.12 -19.02
N GLU A 3 -25.93 11.13 -19.56
CA GLU A 3 -26.42 10.01 -18.75
C GLU A 3 -25.21 9.17 -18.33
N LEU A 4 -24.94 9.14 -17.02
CA LEU A 4 -23.93 8.28 -16.45
C LEU A 4 -24.54 6.88 -16.33
N SER A 5 -24.00 5.91 -17.06
CA SER A 5 -24.44 4.50 -17.02
C SER A 5 -24.23 3.82 -15.67
N GLY A 6 -23.49 4.46 -14.75
CA GLY A 6 -23.08 3.89 -13.47
C GLY A 6 -22.04 2.77 -13.61
N ILE A 7 -21.56 2.48 -14.83
CA ILE A 7 -20.58 1.43 -15.09
C ILE A 7 -19.17 2.03 -14.97
N PRO A 8 -18.34 1.59 -14.01
CA PRO A 8 -16.96 2.04 -13.94
C PRO A 8 -16.18 1.48 -15.14
N ILE A 9 -15.40 2.34 -15.79
CA ILE A 9 -14.52 1.99 -16.91
C ILE A 9 -13.11 2.41 -16.54
N LEU A 10 -12.17 1.47 -16.56
CA LEU A 10 -10.76 1.78 -16.39
C LEU A 10 -10.27 2.60 -17.59
N THR A 11 -9.67 3.74 -17.30
CA THR A 11 -9.19 4.71 -18.29
C THR A 11 -7.78 5.16 -17.92
N ASP A 12 -7.19 6.00 -18.77
CA ASP A 12 -5.84 6.56 -18.61
C ASP A 12 -4.73 5.50 -18.48
N PHE A 13 -4.39 4.90 -19.61
CA PHE A 13 -3.25 4.00 -19.73
C PHE A 13 -1.93 4.74 -19.99
N GLY A 14 -1.89 6.08 -19.80
CA GLY A 14 -0.73 6.90 -20.15
C GLY A 14 0.54 6.57 -19.37
N GLN A 15 0.39 5.87 -18.24
CA GLN A 15 1.49 5.43 -17.43
C GLN A 15 1.80 3.93 -17.60
N MET A 16 0.96 3.10 -18.23
CA MET A 16 1.09 1.63 -18.22
C MET A 16 2.51 1.11 -18.48
N ARG A 17 2.88 -0.01 -17.83
CA ARG A 17 4.15 -0.70 -18.06
C ARG A 17 3.90 -2.07 -18.70
N PRO A 18 4.76 -2.50 -19.63
CA PRO A 18 4.73 -3.88 -20.10
C PRO A 18 5.07 -4.82 -18.94
N LEU A 19 4.50 -6.02 -18.98
CA LEU A 19 4.84 -7.09 -18.03
C LEU A 19 6.19 -7.70 -18.41
N GLU A 20 7.26 -6.94 -18.20
CA GLU A 20 8.63 -7.38 -18.41
C GLU A 20 9.22 -7.94 -17.10
N PRO A 21 10.14 -8.92 -17.18
CA PRO A 21 10.83 -9.40 -16.00
C PRO A 21 11.63 -8.26 -15.35
N GLY A 22 11.26 -7.90 -14.12
CA GLY A 22 12.10 -7.06 -13.27
C GLY A 22 11.91 -5.56 -13.40
N ASN A 23 10.67 -5.07 -13.60
CA ASN A 23 10.35 -3.66 -13.37
C ASN A 23 10.76 -3.26 -11.95
N ARG A 24 11.49 -2.14 -11.84
CA ARG A 24 12.07 -1.62 -10.58
C ARG A 24 12.00 -0.09 -10.50
N ASP A 25 11.39 0.57 -11.49
CA ASP A 25 11.21 2.01 -11.45
C ASP A 25 10.24 2.42 -10.33
N TRP A 26 10.40 3.65 -9.85
CA TRP A 26 9.50 4.24 -8.86
C TRP A 26 8.16 4.53 -9.51
N TRP A 27 7.21 3.64 -9.26
CA TRP A 27 5.94 3.54 -9.96
C TRP A 27 4.76 3.78 -9.00
N MET A 28 3.57 4.00 -9.57
CA MET A 28 2.29 4.25 -8.89
C MET A 28 2.19 5.60 -8.15
N PRO A 29 0.96 6.15 -8.00
CA PRO A 29 0.71 7.28 -7.11
C PRO A 29 1.04 6.93 -5.65
N GLY A 30 1.42 7.94 -4.85
CA GLY A 30 1.89 7.73 -3.47
C GLY A 30 0.91 7.02 -2.54
N LEU A 31 -0.39 7.23 -2.74
CA LEU A 31 -1.46 6.64 -1.93
C LEU A 31 -1.71 5.16 -2.25
N TYR A 32 -1.47 4.75 -3.49
CA TYR A 32 -1.81 3.42 -4.01
C TYR A 32 -0.58 2.51 -4.21
N ARG A 33 0.61 2.97 -3.83
CA ARG A 33 1.87 2.30 -4.17
C ARG A 33 2.05 0.98 -3.43
N ALA A 34 2.21 -0.12 -4.14
CA ALA A 34 2.47 -1.43 -3.55
C ALA A 34 3.77 -1.49 -2.73
N SER A 35 3.82 -2.42 -1.78
CA SER A 35 4.93 -2.56 -0.81
C SER A 35 6.27 -2.89 -1.47
N GLU A 36 6.26 -3.70 -2.52
CA GLU A 36 7.42 -4.07 -3.31
C GLU A 36 7.97 -2.86 -4.09
N VAL A 37 7.10 -1.98 -4.58
CA VAL A 37 7.52 -0.72 -5.24
C VAL A 37 8.08 0.24 -4.19
N LEU A 38 7.44 0.35 -3.02
CA LEU A 38 7.93 1.14 -1.88
C LEU A 38 9.33 0.71 -1.44
N LEU A 39 9.58 -0.61 -1.41
CA LEU A 39 10.86 -1.22 -1.05
C LEU A 39 11.85 -1.28 -2.22
N ASN A 40 11.50 -0.72 -3.39
CA ASN A 40 12.33 -0.75 -4.59
C ASN A 40 12.79 -2.18 -4.98
N LEU A 41 11.86 -3.13 -4.87
CA LEU A 41 11.99 -4.52 -5.28
C LEU A 41 11.41 -4.71 -6.69
N PRO A 42 11.76 -5.81 -7.38
CA PRO A 42 11.09 -6.20 -8.60
C PRO A 42 9.57 -6.30 -8.41
N TRP A 43 8.81 -5.73 -9.33
CA TRP A 43 7.36 -5.74 -9.28
C TRP A 43 6.74 -6.16 -10.62
N GLY A 44 5.47 -6.57 -10.60
CA GLY A 44 4.71 -7.01 -11.77
C GLY A 44 3.22 -6.73 -11.60
N PHE A 45 2.35 -7.45 -12.32
CA PHE A 45 0.90 -7.24 -12.27
C PHE A 45 0.24 -7.25 -10.86
N PRO A 46 0.77 -7.92 -9.80
CA PRO A 46 0.15 -7.86 -8.47
C PRO A 46 0.02 -6.45 -7.89
N VAL A 47 0.84 -5.49 -8.34
CA VAL A 47 0.74 -4.09 -7.91
C VAL A 47 -0.60 -3.46 -8.28
N ASP A 48 -1.22 -3.90 -9.38
CA ASP A 48 -2.54 -3.40 -9.79
C ASP A 48 -3.61 -3.92 -8.82
N ILE A 49 -3.51 -5.17 -8.38
CA ILE A 49 -4.43 -5.76 -7.40
C ILE A 49 -4.29 -5.08 -6.03
N TRP A 50 -3.06 -4.75 -5.63
CA TRP A 50 -2.81 -3.91 -4.45
C TRP A 50 -3.58 -2.58 -4.54
N SER A 51 -3.44 -1.86 -5.67
CA SER A 51 -4.09 -0.56 -5.85
C SER A 51 -5.61 -0.64 -5.79
N ILE A 52 -6.21 -1.69 -6.36
CA ILE A 52 -7.65 -1.95 -6.32
C ILE A 52 -8.10 -2.23 -4.88
N GLY A 53 -7.32 -3.01 -4.12
CA GLY A 53 -7.60 -3.28 -2.71
C GLY A 53 -7.60 -2.00 -1.87
N VAL A 54 -6.59 -1.15 -2.03
CA VAL A 54 -6.52 0.18 -1.38
C VAL A 54 -7.73 1.03 -1.77
N MET A 55 -8.00 1.18 -3.08
CA MET A 55 -9.14 1.97 -3.57
C MET A 55 -10.49 1.47 -3.02
N THR A 56 -10.68 0.16 -2.93
CA THR A 56 -11.91 -0.43 -2.38
C THR A 56 -12.11 -0.03 -0.92
N LEU A 57 -11.05 -0.09 -0.11
CA LEU A 57 -11.10 0.33 1.30
C LEU A 57 -11.40 1.84 1.42
N GLU A 58 -10.78 2.67 0.60
CA GLU A 58 -10.99 4.12 0.63
C GLU A 58 -12.43 4.50 0.24
N LEU A 59 -13.00 3.84 -0.77
CA LEU A 59 -14.38 4.06 -1.20
C LEU A 59 -15.41 3.64 -0.14
N LEU A 60 -15.10 2.63 0.68
CA LEU A 60 -15.96 2.21 1.78
C LEU A 60 -15.93 3.18 2.97
N GLU A 61 -14.77 3.78 3.22
CA GLU A 61 -14.53 4.63 4.40
C GLU A 61 -14.64 6.12 4.15
N ASP A 62 -14.70 6.54 2.88
CA ASP A 62 -14.60 7.95 2.46
C ASP A 62 -13.36 8.66 3.03
N LYS A 63 -12.26 7.91 3.16
CA LYS A 63 -10.97 8.41 3.68
C LYS A 63 -9.80 7.62 3.09
N ASN A 64 -8.64 8.26 2.96
CA ASN A 64 -7.44 7.60 2.46
C ASN A 64 -6.91 6.57 3.45
N LEU A 65 -6.44 5.42 2.94
CA LEU A 65 -5.83 4.36 3.75
C LEU A 65 -4.39 4.73 4.14
N PHE A 66 -3.65 5.31 3.20
CA PHE A 66 -2.31 5.82 3.42
C PHE A 66 -2.28 7.34 3.19
N GLY A 67 -1.48 8.05 3.97
CA GLY A 67 -1.30 9.51 3.85
C GLY A 67 0.16 9.91 4.04
N PRO A 68 1.08 9.51 3.14
CA PRO A 68 2.51 9.71 3.32
C PRO A 68 2.97 11.10 2.83
N ILE A 69 2.20 12.14 3.11
CA ILE A 69 2.49 13.52 2.69
C ILE A 69 2.83 14.35 3.94
N ASP A 70 3.96 15.03 3.91
CA ASP A 70 4.28 16.05 4.90
C ASP A 70 3.40 17.28 4.71
N GLN A 71 2.68 17.69 5.75
CA GLN A 71 1.79 18.85 5.74
C GLN A 71 2.54 20.18 5.59
N THR A 72 3.84 20.22 5.93
CA THR A 72 4.65 21.43 5.85
C THR A 72 5.05 21.75 4.41
N ASN A 73 5.56 20.73 3.70
CA ASN A 73 6.10 20.91 2.35
C ASN A 73 5.18 20.34 1.24
N ASN A 74 4.08 19.69 1.60
CA ASN A 74 3.19 18.96 0.69
C ASN A 74 3.94 17.96 -0.21
N GLN A 75 4.89 17.25 0.37
CA GLN A 75 5.77 16.30 -0.33
C GLN A 75 5.62 14.89 0.22
N TYR A 76 5.83 13.90 -0.65
CA TYR A 76 5.86 12.50 -0.28
C TYR A 76 7.05 12.20 0.63
N VAL A 77 6.81 11.56 1.78
CA VAL A 77 7.85 11.16 2.73
C VAL A 77 7.90 9.64 2.85
N LEU A 78 8.97 9.04 2.32
CA LEU A 78 9.18 7.59 2.31
C LEU A 78 9.12 6.96 3.71
N LEU A 79 9.75 7.58 4.70
CA LEU A 79 9.75 7.06 6.08
C LEU A 79 8.36 7.09 6.73
N LEU A 80 7.53 8.07 6.38
CA LEU A 80 6.15 8.15 6.84
C LEU A 80 5.31 7.04 6.19
N ALA A 81 5.48 6.81 4.89
CA ALA A 81 4.85 5.69 4.20
C ALA A 81 5.24 4.36 4.83
N MET A 82 6.53 4.10 5.03
CA MET A 82 7.01 2.86 5.66
C MET A 82 6.41 2.66 7.06
N ALA A 83 6.31 3.72 7.87
CA ALA A 83 5.69 3.62 9.19
C ALA A 83 4.20 3.23 9.12
N GLN A 84 3.45 3.80 8.19
CA GLN A 84 2.04 3.45 7.97
C GLN A 84 1.89 2.00 7.47
N TYR A 85 2.71 1.58 6.51
CA TYR A 85 2.71 0.20 6.01
C TYR A 85 3.00 -0.79 7.13
N ILE A 86 3.98 -0.48 7.99
CA ILE A 86 4.30 -1.32 9.14
C ILE A 86 3.18 -1.32 10.17
N GLY A 87 2.46 -0.23 10.34
CA GLY A 87 1.25 -0.17 11.17
C GLY A 87 0.20 -1.18 10.70
N TYR A 88 -0.15 -1.18 9.41
CA TYR A 88 -1.20 -2.06 8.87
C TYR A 88 -0.77 -3.50 8.60
N LEU A 89 0.46 -3.71 8.13
CA LEU A 89 0.95 -5.01 7.64
C LEU A 89 1.89 -5.71 8.64
N GLY A 90 2.47 -4.96 9.58
CA GLY A 90 3.65 -5.38 10.33
C GLY A 90 4.96 -5.17 9.55
N LEU A 91 6.07 -5.62 10.13
CA LEU A 91 7.38 -5.51 9.49
C LEU A 91 7.42 -6.31 8.17
N PRO A 92 8.09 -5.79 7.12
CA PRO A 92 8.30 -6.55 5.91
C PRO A 92 9.11 -7.84 6.21
N PRO A 93 8.88 -8.93 5.47
CA PRO A 93 9.71 -10.13 5.56
C PRO A 93 11.21 -9.83 5.42
N LEU A 94 12.04 -10.55 6.17
CA LEU A 94 13.49 -10.30 6.20
C LEU A 94 14.13 -10.51 4.82
N GLU A 95 13.63 -11.46 4.03
CA GLU A 95 14.06 -11.71 2.67
C GLU A 95 13.82 -10.50 1.75
N MET A 96 12.68 -9.81 1.92
CA MET A 96 12.37 -8.59 1.17
C MET A 96 13.29 -7.44 1.59
N ILE A 97 13.52 -7.27 2.89
CA ILE A 97 14.43 -6.26 3.43
C ILE A 97 15.84 -6.44 2.86
N LYS A 98 16.37 -7.67 2.88
CA LYS A 98 17.73 -7.98 2.39
C LYS A 98 17.92 -7.71 0.89
N GLN A 99 16.87 -7.84 0.10
CA GLN A 99 16.89 -7.57 -1.34
C GLN A 99 16.69 -6.08 -1.67
N SER A 100 16.16 -5.31 -0.71
CA SER A 100 15.87 -3.90 -0.90
C SER A 100 17.14 -3.05 -0.74
N PRO A 101 17.35 -2.04 -1.60
CA PRO A 101 18.36 -1.02 -1.36
C PRO A 101 18.06 -0.16 -0.12
N LEU A 102 16.86 -0.28 0.46
CA LEU A 102 16.43 0.40 1.68
C LEU A 102 16.73 -0.41 2.96
N SER A 103 17.52 -1.49 2.85
CA SER A 103 17.97 -2.29 4.00
C SER A 103 18.65 -1.45 5.09
N MET A 104 19.24 -0.30 4.76
CA MET A 104 19.81 0.67 5.71
C MET A 104 18.82 1.21 6.77
N TYR A 105 17.51 1.09 6.55
CA TYR A 105 16.49 1.48 7.53
C TYR A 105 16.13 0.36 8.51
N PHE A 106 16.74 -0.83 8.35
CA PHE A 106 16.50 -2.01 9.17
C PHE A 106 17.81 -2.55 9.76
N ASP A 107 17.74 -3.14 10.95
CA ASP A 107 18.84 -3.84 11.58
C ASP A 107 19.03 -5.24 10.98
N GLY A 108 20.07 -5.96 11.41
CA GLY A 108 20.37 -7.31 10.92
C GLY A 108 19.26 -8.35 11.18
N GLN A 109 18.32 -8.05 12.09
CA GLN A 109 17.19 -8.90 12.46
C GLN A 109 15.88 -8.46 11.79
N GLY A 110 15.90 -7.40 10.97
CA GLY A 110 14.73 -6.87 10.26
C GLY A 110 13.89 -5.88 11.08
N ASN A 111 14.35 -5.45 12.27
CA ASN A 111 13.68 -4.38 13.01
C ASN A 111 14.09 -3.02 12.44
N ARG A 112 13.24 -2.02 12.61
CA ARG A 112 13.55 -0.66 12.15
C ARG A 112 14.68 -0.04 12.97
N VAL A 113 15.57 0.68 12.30
CA VAL A 113 16.62 1.52 12.93
C VAL A 113 16.05 2.87 13.38
N SER A 114 14.99 3.35 12.73
CA SER A 114 14.35 4.64 13.04
C SER A 114 13.39 4.53 14.24
N ASN A 115 13.48 5.50 15.17
CA ASN A 115 12.59 5.66 16.33
C ASN A 115 11.28 6.40 16.01
N SER A 116 10.97 6.68 14.75
CA SER A 116 9.72 7.37 14.40
C SER A 116 8.51 6.52 14.81
N PRO A 117 7.47 7.13 15.40
CA PRO A 117 6.31 6.39 15.89
C PRO A 117 5.64 5.60 14.77
N ILE A 118 5.31 4.35 15.05
CA ILE A 118 4.44 3.53 14.20
C ILE A 118 3.00 3.83 14.62
N PRO A 119 2.14 4.29 13.70
CA PRO A 119 0.73 4.44 14.01
C PRO A 119 0.14 3.08 14.41
N GLN A 120 -0.59 3.05 15.51
CA GLN A 120 -1.33 1.86 15.96
C GLN A 120 -2.61 1.76 15.12
N THR A 121 -2.53 0.97 14.05
CA THR A 121 -3.61 0.84 13.06
C THR A 121 -3.80 -0.62 12.68
N SER A 122 -5.03 -1.00 12.35
CA SER A 122 -5.32 -2.29 11.73
C SER A 122 -6.31 -2.08 10.58
N PHE A 123 -6.37 -3.03 9.64
CA PHE A 123 -7.39 -2.97 8.59
C PHE A 123 -8.80 -3.15 9.18
N GLU A 124 -8.93 -3.95 10.23
CA GLU A 124 -10.18 -4.20 10.94
C GLU A 124 -10.73 -2.92 11.59
N ASP A 125 -9.86 -2.07 12.15
CA ASP A 125 -10.23 -0.76 12.70
C ASP A 125 -10.48 0.28 11.60
N PHE A 126 -9.79 0.14 10.46
CA PHE A 126 -10.00 1.01 9.33
C PHE A 126 -11.40 0.85 8.76
N VAL A 127 -11.89 -0.40 8.66
CA VAL A 127 -13.20 -0.73 8.08
C VAL A 127 -14.32 -0.65 9.13
N ILE A 128 -15.07 0.45 9.14
CA ILE A 128 -16.10 0.78 10.14
C ILE A 128 -17.52 0.35 9.71
N PRO A 129 -17.98 0.57 8.46
CA PRO A 129 -19.35 0.28 8.03
C PRO A 129 -19.72 -1.22 8.06
N ILE A 130 -18.74 -2.12 8.04
CA ILE A 130 -19.01 -3.56 8.12
C ILE A 130 -19.24 -3.94 9.60
N PRO A 131 -20.40 -4.50 9.95
CA PRO A 131 -20.67 -4.98 11.31
C PRO A 131 -19.69 -6.09 11.74
N PRO A 132 -19.39 -6.26 13.03
CA PRO A 132 -18.57 -7.37 13.51
C PRO A 132 -19.15 -8.73 13.07
N GLY A 133 -18.31 -9.60 12.49
CA GLY A 133 -18.71 -10.92 12.00
C GLY A 133 -17.70 -11.49 10.99
N GLU A 134 -17.97 -12.69 10.47
CA GLU A 134 -17.09 -13.39 9.52
C GLU A 134 -16.77 -12.53 8.28
N GLU A 135 -17.73 -11.75 7.78
CA GLU A 135 -17.53 -10.85 6.65
C GLU A 135 -16.46 -9.78 6.94
N LYS A 136 -16.48 -9.19 8.14
CA LYS A 136 -15.48 -8.21 8.58
C LYS A 136 -14.09 -8.83 8.72
N ASP A 137 -14.01 -10.07 9.19
CA ASP A 137 -12.73 -10.78 9.34
C ASP A 137 -12.14 -11.25 8.00
N MET A 138 -13.00 -11.51 7.01
CA MET A 138 -12.61 -11.90 5.66
C MET A 138 -12.20 -10.71 4.79
N PHE A 139 -12.77 -9.53 5.02
CA PHE A 139 -12.54 -8.36 4.17
C PHE A 139 -11.06 -7.94 4.08
N PRO A 140 -10.29 -7.84 5.19
CA PRO A 140 -8.85 -7.57 5.15
C PRO A 140 -7.99 -8.69 4.59
N ARG A 141 -8.54 -9.91 4.45
CA ARG A 141 -7.82 -11.08 3.93
C ARG A 141 -7.85 -11.15 2.40
N LEU A 142 -8.69 -10.35 1.74
CA LEU A 142 -8.67 -10.18 0.30
C LEU A 142 -7.39 -9.42 -0.09
N GLU A 143 -6.44 -10.18 -0.65
CA GLU A 143 -5.25 -9.73 -1.40
C GLU A 143 -4.14 -8.99 -0.61
N LEU A 144 -4.46 -8.08 0.32
CA LEU A 144 -3.47 -7.25 1.03
C LEU A 144 -2.57 -8.04 2.00
N ARG A 145 -3.09 -9.14 2.58
CA ARG A 145 -2.33 -10.02 3.50
C ARG A 145 -1.59 -11.17 2.80
N ARG A 146 -1.83 -11.41 1.50
CA ARG A 146 -1.19 -12.50 0.73
C ARG A 146 0.19 -12.14 0.17
N MET A 147 0.65 -10.91 0.37
CA MET A 147 1.98 -10.42 -0.02
C MET A 147 3.01 -10.46 1.13
N LYS A 148 2.78 -11.30 2.15
CA LYS A 148 3.79 -11.68 3.16
C LYS A 148 4.55 -12.92 2.73
#